data_AF-A0A919QEL3-F1
#
_entry.id   AF-A0A919QEL3-F1
#
_cell.length_a   1.000
_cell.length_b   1.000
_cell.length_c   1.000
_cell.angle_alpha   90.00
_cell.angle_beta   90.00
_cell.angle_gamma   90.00
#
_symmetry.space_group_name_H-M   'P 1'
#
loop_
_entity.id
_entity.type
_entity.pdbx_description
1 polymer ?
#
loop_
_entity_poly.entity_id
_entity_poly.type
_entity_poly.pdbx_seq_one_letter_code
_entity_poly.pdbx_strand_id
1 'polypeptide(L)'
;MSGFLPTTTVAVLRGETTDEYGDVVDSDAPVKGHVPISLSERDKRVWVPAENRTTVVRQITGRARPNADIREGDRLRDEGDQSIYLVEGVSRPQSPIGAADVRLTLRRVDDQPR
;
A
#
# COMPACT_ATOMS: atom_id res chain seq x y z
N MET A 1 -17.80 11.70 -13.30
CA MET A 1 -16.46 11.16 -13.60
C MET A 1 -15.71 11.05 -12.28
N SER A 2 -15.29 9.85 -11.87
CA SER A 2 -14.39 9.70 -10.72
C SER A 2 -13.05 10.33 -11.09
N GLY A 3 -12.60 11.34 -10.34
CA GLY A 3 -11.34 12.05 -10.57
C GLY A 3 -10.13 11.23 -10.13
N PHE A 4 -10.00 10.02 -10.67
CA PHE A 4 -8.85 9.16 -10.47
C PHE A 4 -7.74 9.58 -11.43
N LEU A 5 -6.71 10.25 -10.91
CA LEU A 5 -5.49 10.55 -11.65
C LEU A 5 -4.35 9.68 -11.08
N PRO A 6 -3.93 8.61 -11.78
CA PRO A 6 -2.79 7.83 -11.32
C PRO A 6 -1.52 8.67 -11.38
N THR A 7 -0.76 8.66 -10.29
CA THR A 7 0.52 9.39 -10.20
C THR A 7 1.71 8.48 -10.49
N THR A 8 1.56 7.18 -10.25
CA THR A 8 2.60 6.16 -10.46
C THR A 8 2.01 4.79 -10.82
N THR A 9 2.87 3.84 -11.16
CA THR A 9 2.55 2.42 -11.35
C THR A 9 3.22 1.58 -10.27
N VAL A 10 2.48 0.62 -9.72
CA VAL A 10 3.00 -0.32 -8.73
C VAL A 10 2.87 -1.76 -9.22
N ALA A 11 3.83 -2.58 -8.82
CA ALA A 11 3.76 -4.03 -8.88
C ALA A 11 3.26 -4.57 -7.54
N VAL A 12 2.26 -5.44 -7.58
CA VAL A 12 1.73 -6.14 -6.41
C VAL A 12 2.54 -7.42 -6.21
N LEU A 13 3.27 -7.47 -5.10
CA LEU A 13 4.02 -8.64 -4.62
C LEU A 13 3.13 -9.38 -3.61
N ARG A 14 2.87 -10.66 -3.87
CA ARG A 14 2.03 -11.50 -3.01
C ARG A 14 2.56 -12.92 -3.01
N GLY A 15 2.64 -13.50 -1.82
CA GLY A 15 3.09 -14.87 -1.59
C GLY A 15 4.29 -14.92 -0.68
N GLU A 16 4.63 -16.12 -0.27
CA GLU A 16 5.79 -16.45 0.54
C GLU A 16 6.68 -17.38 -0.29
N THR A 17 7.99 -17.23 -0.17
CA THR A 17 8.97 -18.15 -0.72
C THR A 17 9.81 -18.70 0.44
N THR A 18 10.38 -19.88 0.24
CA THR A 18 11.38 -20.41 1.18
C THR A 18 12.73 -19.90 0.74
N ASP A 19 13.51 -19.36 1.68
CA ASP A 19 14.90 -18.97 1.42
C ASP A 19 15.83 -20.20 1.41
N GLU A 20 17.13 -19.96 1.19
CA GLU A 20 18.14 -21.01 1.20
C GLU A 20 18.37 -21.66 2.57
N TYR A 21 17.86 -21.06 3.64
CA TYR A 21 17.96 -21.51 5.02
C TYR A 21 16.71 -22.25 5.51
N GLY A 22 15.67 -22.34 4.69
CA GLY A 22 14.41 -23.01 5.02
C GLY A 22 13.40 -22.12 5.74
N ASP A 23 13.69 -20.81 5.86
CA ASP A 23 12.80 -19.84 6.47
C ASP A 23 11.77 -19.33 5.45
N VAL A 24 10.55 -19.09 5.94
CA VAL A 24 9.47 -18.52 5.15
C VAL A 24 9.69 -17.02 5.06
N VAL A 25 10.08 -16.54 3.88
CA VAL A 25 10.28 -15.13 3.58
C VAL A 25 9.23 -14.66 2.59
N ASP A 26 8.95 -13.36 2.58
CA ASP A 26 8.01 -12.83 1.62
C ASP A 26 8.53 -13.00 0.18
N SER A 27 7.65 -13.39 -0.74
CA SER A 27 8.00 -13.54 -2.15
C SER A 27 8.11 -12.19 -2.83
N ASP A 28 9.19 -11.99 -3.58
CA ASP A 28 9.41 -10.82 -4.46
C ASP A 28 8.83 -11.03 -5.87
N ALA A 29 8.14 -12.15 -6.11
CA ALA A 29 7.48 -12.39 -7.37
C ALA A 29 6.25 -11.48 -7.52
N PRO A 30 6.19 -10.61 -8.55
CA PRO A 30 5.03 -9.77 -8.78
C PRO A 30 3.86 -10.61 -9.30
N VAL A 31 2.76 -10.63 -8.56
CA VAL A 31 1.49 -11.24 -9.00
C VAL A 31 0.81 -10.40 -10.06
N LYS A 32 0.98 -9.07 -9.99
CA LYS A 32 0.45 -8.14 -11.00
C LYS A 32 1.32 -6.89 -11.11
N GLY A 33 1.91 -6.67 -12.27
CA GLY A 33 2.66 -5.44 -12.59
C GLY A 33 1.79 -4.32 -13.15
N HIS A 34 2.37 -3.13 -13.27
CA HIS A 34 1.80 -1.97 -13.95
C HIS A 34 0.40 -1.56 -13.46
N VAL A 35 0.14 -1.70 -12.16
CA VAL A 35 -1.15 -1.30 -11.59
C VAL A 35 -1.11 0.22 -11.37
N PRO A 36 -1.94 1.00 -12.08
CA PRO A 36 -1.95 2.45 -11.92
C PRO A 36 -2.56 2.80 -10.56
N ILE A 37 -1.81 3.56 -9.77
CA ILE A 37 -2.20 3.99 -8.43
C ILE A 37 -1.89 5.48 -8.26
N SER A 38 -2.67 6.15 -7.42
CA SER A 38 -2.34 7.48 -6.92
C SER A 38 -1.85 7.33 -5.49
N LEU A 39 -0.60 7.70 -5.25
CA LEU A 39 -0.01 7.72 -3.91
C LEU A 39 -0.05 9.15 -3.36
N SER A 40 -0.53 9.30 -2.13
CA SER A 40 -0.52 10.57 -1.39
C SER A 40 0.01 10.31 0.01
N GLU A 41 1.10 10.98 0.33
CA GLU A 41 1.66 10.99 1.67
C GLU A 41 0.92 12.01 2.54
N ARG A 42 0.56 11.61 3.76
CA ARG A 42 -0.06 12.49 4.76
C ARG A 42 0.57 12.25 6.12
N ASP A 43 1.03 13.34 6.74
CA ASP A 43 1.42 13.31 8.14
C ASP A 43 0.16 13.36 9.02
N LYS A 44 -0.04 12.33 9.83
CA LYS A 44 -1.14 12.25 10.79
C LYS A 44 -0.59 12.38 12.20
N ARG A 45 -1.02 13.42 12.91
CA ARG A 45 -0.77 13.56 14.35
C ARG A 45 -1.69 12.59 15.09
N VAL A 46 -1.10 11.60 15.73
CA VAL A 46 -1.81 10.61 16.54
C VAL A 46 -1.47 10.87 18.01
N TRP A 47 -2.51 11.07 18.81
CA TRP A 47 -2.37 11.13 20.26
C TRP A 47 -2.21 9.70 20.79
N VAL A 48 -1.14 9.45 21.54
CA VAL A 48 -0.88 8.15 22.18
C VAL A 48 -1.15 8.31 23.67
N PRO A 49 -2.32 7.86 24.18
CA PRO A 49 -2.70 8.06 25.58
C PRO A 49 -1.74 7.36 26.54
N ALA A 50 -1.20 6.20 26.13
CA ALA A 50 -0.28 5.40 26.94
C ALA A 50 1.04 6.11 27.26
N GLU A 51 1.47 7.03 26.39
CA GLU A 51 2.75 7.74 26.51
C GLU A 51 2.54 9.24 26.80
N ASN A 52 1.29 9.68 26.92
CA ASN A 52 0.89 11.09 27.09
C ASN A 52 1.59 12.05 26.12
N ARG A 53 1.81 11.60 24.87
CA ARG A 53 2.48 12.39 23.82
C ARG A 53 1.74 12.32 22.48
N THR A 54 1.86 13.39 21.70
CA THR A 54 1.46 13.42 20.29
C THR A 54 2.62 12.92 19.44
N THR A 55 2.42 11.82 18.72
CA THR A 55 3.39 11.35 17.71
C THR A 55 2.91 11.74 16.32
N VAL A 56 3.85 12.01 15.41
CA VAL A 56 3.54 12.20 13.99
C VAL A 56 3.79 10.86 13.31
N VAL A 57 2.73 10.21 12.85
CA VAL A 57 2.85 9.00 12.02
C VAL A 57 2.69 9.42 10.58
N ARG A 58 3.67 9.05 9.76
CA ARG A 58 3.60 9.20 8.32
C ARG A 58 2.70 8.11 7.77
N GLN A 59 1.52 8.50 7.28
CA GLN A 59 0.55 7.58 6.70
C GLN A 59 0.49 7.80 5.19
N ILE A 60 0.68 6.74 4.41
CA ILE A 60 0.58 6.81 2.97
C ILE A 60 -0.81 6.32 2.59
N THR A 61 -1.50 7.10 1.75
CA THR A 61 -2.82 6.73 1.24
C THR A 61 -2.71 6.48 -0.25
N GLY A 62 -3.11 5.30 -0.69
CA GLY A 62 -3.24 4.94 -2.08
C GLY A 62 -4.68 5.08 -2.56
N ARG A 63 -4.88 5.46 -3.82
CA ARG A 63 -6.13 5.21 -4.54
C ARG A 63 -5.85 4.33 -5.74
N ALA A 64 -6.67 3.32 -5.94
CA ALA A 64 -6.58 2.42 -7.09
C ALA A 64 -7.94 2.30 -7.78
N ARG A 65 -7.91 1.78 -9.01
CA ARG A 65 -9.13 1.47 -9.75
C ARG A 65 -9.96 0.40 -9.01
N PRO A 66 -11.30 0.41 -9.15
CA PRO A 66 -12.19 -0.58 -8.52
C PRO A 66 -11.85 -2.05 -8.83
N ASN A 67 -11.28 -2.32 -10.00
CA ASN A 67 -10.92 -3.67 -10.46
C ASN A 67 -9.45 -4.05 -10.15
N ALA A 68 -8.75 -3.26 -9.32
CA ALA A 68 -7.41 -3.61 -8.87
C ALA A 68 -7.49 -4.76 -7.85
N ASP A 69 -6.83 -5.89 -8.12
CA ASP A 69 -6.73 -7.02 -7.19
C ASP A 69 -5.64 -6.75 -6.14
N ILE A 70 -5.90 -5.76 -5.29
CA ILE A 70 -5.07 -5.41 -4.14
C ILE A 70 -5.81 -5.84 -2.87
N ARG A 71 -5.07 -6.52 -2.00
CA ARG A 71 -5.54 -7.08 -0.73
C ARG A 71 -4.70 -6.55 0.42
N GLU A 72 -5.27 -6.65 1.62
CA GLU A 72 -4.55 -6.36 2.85
C GLU A 72 -3.44 -7.40 3.06
N GLY A 73 -2.28 -6.96 3.54
CA GLY A 73 -1.07 -7.78 3.64
C GLY A 73 -0.24 -7.87 2.36
N ASP A 74 -0.75 -7.41 1.21
CA ASP A 74 0.05 -7.35 -0.01
C ASP A 74 1.17 -6.31 0.14
N ARG A 75 2.29 -6.56 -0.56
CA ARG A 75 3.36 -5.56 -0.71
C ARG A 75 3.25 -4.93 -2.09
N LEU A 76 3.32 -3.61 -2.15
CA LEU A 76 3.30 -2.84 -3.39
C LEU A 76 4.70 -2.27 -3.60
N ARG A 77 5.35 -2.66 -4.69
CA ARG A 77 6.60 -2.06 -5.14
C ARG A 77 6.29 -1.01 -6.18
N ASP A 78 6.68 0.22 -5.94
CA ASP A 78 6.56 1.29 -6.94
C ASP A 78 7.62 1.08 -8.03
N GLU A 79 7.17 1.09 -9.29
CA GLU A 79 8.03 0.85 -10.44
C GLU A 79 8.89 2.08 -10.78
N GLY A 80 8.46 3.28 -10.36
CA GLY A 80 9.18 4.53 -10.60
C GLY A 80 10.38 4.72 -9.68
N ASP A 81 10.18 4.61 -8.37
CA ASP A 81 11.19 4.88 -7.34
C ASP A 81 11.73 3.62 -6.64
N GLN A 82 11.18 2.44 -6.95
CA GLN A 82 11.52 1.15 -6.33
C GLN A 82 11.21 1.06 -4.83
N SER A 83 10.43 1.98 -4.28
CA SER A 83 9.98 1.95 -2.89
C SER A 83 8.99 0.81 -2.66
N ILE A 84 9.10 0.14 -1.51
CA ILE A 84 8.16 -0.91 -1.10
C ILE A 84 7.18 -0.34 -0.06
N TYR A 85 5.91 -0.63 -0.27
CA TYR A 85 4.80 -0.23 0.58
C TYR A 85 4.02 -1.47 1.02
N LEU A 86 3.74 -1.61 2.30
CA LEU A 86 2.86 -2.65 2.82
C LEU A 86 1.42 -2.12 2.82
N VAL A 87 0.48 -2.93 2.33
CA VAL A 87 -0.96 -2.63 2.40
C VAL A 87 -1.49 -3.01 3.78
N GLU A 88 -1.73 -2.01 4.62
CA GLU A 88 -2.28 -2.19 5.96
C GLU A 88 -3.81 -2.23 5.97
N GLY A 89 -4.47 -1.71 4.94
CA GLY A 89 -5.92 -1.75 4.89
C GLY A 89 -6.48 -1.38 3.52
N VAL A 90 -7.55 -2.07 3.14
CA VAL A 90 -8.25 -1.85 1.87
C VAL A 90 -9.71 -1.45 2.14
N SER A 91 -10.05 -0.21 1.80
CA SER A 91 -11.42 0.30 1.90
C SER A 91 -12.04 0.40 0.52
N ARG A 92 -13.13 -0.35 0.30
CA ARG A 92 -13.92 -0.35 -0.93
C ARG A 92 -15.27 0.30 -0.62
N PRO A 93 -15.41 1.63 -0.76
CA PRO A 93 -16.67 2.29 -0.50
C PRO A 93 -17.74 1.75 -1.45
N GLN A 94 -18.85 1.25 -0.91
CA GLN A 94 -20.01 0.92 -1.73
C GLN A 94 -20.64 2.22 -2.24
N SER A 95 -20.73 2.38 -3.56
CA SER A 95 -21.44 3.50 -4.16
C SER A 95 -22.66 2.96 -4.91
N PRO A 96 -23.87 3.50 -4.64
CA PRO A 96 -25.09 3.08 -5.32
C PRO A 96 -25.13 3.53 -6.80
N ILE A 97 -24.22 4.41 -7.24
CA ILE A 97 -24.23 5.04 -8.58
C ILE A 97 -23.05 4.56 -9.46
N GLY A 98 -22.16 3.69 -8.97
CA GLY A 98 -21.10 3.10 -9.79
C GLY A 98 -19.96 2.48 -9.00
N ALA A 99 -18.94 1.98 -9.71
CA ALA A 99 -17.74 1.43 -9.08
C ALA A 99 -16.88 2.55 -8.48
N ALA A 100 -16.81 2.61 -7.15
CA ALA A 100 -16.01 3.61 -6.44
C ALA A 100 -14.53 3.23 -6.41
N ASP A 101 -13.66 4.24 -6.36
CA ASP A 101 -12.22 4.04 -6.23
C ASP A 101 -11.89 3.29 -4.92
N VAL A 102 -10.97 2.34 -5.00
CA VAL A 102 -10.45 1.63 -3.83
C VAL A 102 -9.49 2.56 -3.11
N ARG A 103 -9.70 2.75 -1.80
CA ARG A 103 -8.79 3.49 -0.93
C ARG A 103 -7.91 2.50 -0.19
N LEU A 104 -6.62 2.73 -0.23
CA LEU A 104 -5.60 1.88 0.38
C LEU A 104 -4.91 2.68 1.48
N THR A 105 -4.74 2.06 2.64
CA THR A 105 -3.83 2.55 3.67
C THR A 105 -2.54 1.78 3.52
N LEU A 106 -1.47 2.53 3.29
CA LEU A 106 -0.15 1.99 3.00
C LEU A 106 0.83 2.48 4.05
N ARG A 107 1.74 1.60 4.42
CA ARG A 107 2.92 1.95 5.20
C ARG A 107 4.16 1.71 4.37
N ARG A 108 5.05 2.69 4.32
CA ARG A 108 6.36 2.52 3.67
C ARG A 108 7.17 1.51 4.47
N VAL A 109 7.68 0.50 3.77
CA VAL A 109 8.69 -0.40 4.32
C VAL A 109 10.02 0.20 3.93
N ASP A 110 10.53 1.09 4.78
CA ASP A 110 11.91 1.50 4.66
C ASP A 110 12.75 0.32 5.13
N ASP A 111 13.32 -0.40 4.17
CA ASP A 111 14.39 -1.34 4.44
C ASP A 111 15.61 -0.51 4.88
N GLN A 112 15.71 -0.25 6.19
CA GLN A 112 16.91 0.34 6.78
C GLN A 112 17.62 -0.73 7.60
N PRO A 113 18.88 -0.98 7.26
CA PRO A 113 19.95 -0.85 8.22
C PRO A 113 20.69 0.45 7.90
N ARG A 114 20.50 1.40 8.82
CA ARG A 114 21.38 2.50 9.23
C ARG A 114 22.60 2.85 8.37
#